data_AF-A0A1V6HA94-F1
#
_entry.id   AF-A0A1V6HA94-F1
#
_cell.length_a   1.000
_cell.length_b   1.000
_cell.length_c   1.000
_cell.angle_alpha   90.00
_cell.angle_beta   90.00
_cell.angle_gamma   90.00
#
_symmetry.space_group_name_H-M   'P 1'
#
loop_
_entity.id
_entity.type
_entity.pdbx_description
1 polymer ?
#
loop_
_entity_poly.entity_id
_entity_poly.type
_entity_poly.pdbx_seq_one_letter_code
_entity_poly.pdbx_strand_id
1 'polypeptide(L)'
;MFFKIPSLILKQLYTFGSLANTAGGVRFAVKNRLSDATLTGLRAVTIDGERVGPERLALETASGERIAATALNGGRTILFPLRAVLQVHVAGLGPLAQGGHEIVVAFAAEPFGDLELRVQDAIAEATPQRRTVPLDKEDNYSKEIVAARQRFAEETTGVQLEHLVHYSFDPGVTAGNIENFTGVAQVPIGLAGPVQVNGEHAQGEFLVPLATAEGTLVASYNRGIKVLNLSGGVTTTVQADCMQRAPVFVFDSAREARAFLDWIDEHLPAIREAAEATSSVARLLYIDTYLVAKFAYLRFNFATGDAAGQNMVGRATFAACSWILEQEWPQERVRRFYLESNLATDKKASQINVMRTRGKRVTAEATIPRDVLVQHMRVEPESLHYHAQVANVGAMLSGANNNGCHSPNGITAMFIATGQDVANVSESSAGLVYTEIAPGGDLYIAITIPSLIVATYGGGTGLPTQRECLEMLGCYGKGKVRKLAEIVAAVALAGEISLAAAISSLDWVSSHEKYGGPATGGAHANAGPRRGPGTGESRYRFAAGGRAGFGALIFSTSFESSSTREERVAISSLLGTPSRASAAAT
;
A
#
# COMPACT_ATOMS: atom_id res chain seq x y z
N MET A 1 22.31 25.76 -22.60
CA MET A 1 20.98 26.09 -22.05
C MET A 1 21.05 25.71 -20.57
N PHE A 2 21.06 26.68 -19.66
CA PHE A 2 21.12 26.39 -18.22
C PHE A 2 19.73 25.93 -17.77
N PHE A 3 19.59 24.68 -17.34
CA PHE A 3 18.38 24.19 -16.69
C PHE A 3 18.18 24.97 -15.39
N LYS A 4 17.13 25.81 -15.33
CA LYS A 4 16.78 26.55 -14.12
C LYS A 4 16.11 25.58 -13.16
N ILE A 5 16.79 25.26 -12.05
CA ILE A 5 16.28 24.27 -11.09
C ILE A 5 15.04 24.84 -10.37
N PRO A 6 13.90 24.13 -10.36
CA PRO A 6 12.71 24.54 -9.63
C PRO A 6 13.00 24.84 -8.15
N SER A 7 12.43 25.92 -7.62
CA SER A 7 12.64 26.31 -6.20
C SER A 7 12.26 25.20 -5.22
N LEU A 8 11.25 24.39 -5.58
CA LEU A 8 10.79 23.26 -4.76
C LEU A 8 11.85 22.16 -4.63
N ILE A 9 12.66 21.95 -5.68
CA ILE A 9 13.79 21.01 -5.67
C ILE A 9 14.99 21.62 -4.94
N LEU A 10 15.25 22.92 -5.11
CA LEU A 10 16.32 23.63 -4.40
C LEU A 10 16.13 23.62 -2.88
N LYS A 11 14.88 23.71 -2.39
CA LYS A 11 14.58 23.55 -0.96
C LYS A 11 14.98 22.18 -0.43
N GLN A 12 14.94 21.14 -1.27
CA GLN A 12 15.42 19.81 -0.93
C GLN A 12 16.96 19.74 -0.91
N LEU A 13 17.72 20.80 -1.10
CA LEU A 13 19.14 20.77 -0.76
C LEU A 13 19.38 20.96 0.73
N TYR A 14 18.48 21.64 1.44
CA TYR A 14 18.59 21.84 2.87
C TYR A 14 18.26 20.57 3.66
N THR A 15 18.95 20.34 4.77
CA THR A 15 18.64 19.26 5.71
C THR A 15 17.81 19.80 6.86
N PHE A 16 16.50 19.52 6.85
CA PHE A 16 15.59 19.97 7.90
C PHE A 16 16.03 19.48 9.30
N GLY A 17 15.94 20.35 10.31
CA GLY A 17 16.39 20.07 11.68
C GLY A 17 17.91 20.11 11.86
N SER A 18 18.65 20.70 10.91
CA SER A 18 20.12 20.80 11.01
C SER A 18 20.61 22.13 11.57
N LEU A 19 19.74 23.14 11.65
CA LEU A 19 20.06 24.44 12.25
C LEU A 19 20.44 24.26 13.72
N ALA A 20 21.64 24.70 14.07
CA ALA A 20 22.15 24.63 15.44
C ALA A 20 23.01 25.84 15.79
N ASN A 21 22.87 26.31 17.04
CA ASN A 21 23.77 27.29 17.63
C ASN A 21 25.16 26.70 17.85
N THR A 22 26.18 27.52 17.62
CA THR A 22 27.59 27.21 17.89
C THR A 22 28.20 28.29 18.78
N ALA A 23 29.43 28.09 19.26
CA ALA A 23 30.08 29.04 20.17
C ALA A 23 30.31 30.45 19.60
N GLY A 24 30.19 30.66 18.28
CA GLY A 24 30.44 31.96 17.64
C GLY A 24 29.56 32.25 16.42
N GLY A 25 28.38 31.62 16.34
CA GLY A 25 27.58 31.63 15.14
C GLY A 25 26.52 30.54 15.11
N VAL A 26 26.07 30.21 13.91
CA VAL A 26 25.18 29.07 13.66
C VAL A 26 25.74 28.15 12.59
N ARG A 27 25.25 26.91 12.57
CA ARG A 27 25.53 25.96 11.50
C ARG A 27 24.26 25.27 11.03
N PHE A 28 24.29 24.78 9.80
CA PHE A 28 23.27 23.90 9.22
C PHE A 28 23.87 23.06 8.08
N ALA A 29 23.15 22.03 7.65
CA ALA A 29 23.63 21.07 6.66
C ALA A 29 22.89 21.19 5.32
N VAL A 30 23.65 21.18 4.23
CA VAL A 30 23.14 21.12 2.86
C VAL A 30 23.57 19.79 2.25
N LYS A 31 22.61 19.00 1.76
CA LYS A 31 22.83 17.72 1.09
C LYS A 31 22.56 17.86 -0.40
N ASN A 32 23.49 17.42 -1.24
CA ASN A 32 23.24 17.37 -2.67
C ASN A 32 22.16 16.32 -2.98
N ARG A 33 21.01 16.77 -3.48
CA ARG A 33 19.89 15.91 -3.93
C ARG A 33 19.60 16.08 -5.44
N LEU A 34 20.48 16.75 -6.17
CA LEU A 34 20.37 17.02 -7.60
C LEU A 34 21.11 15.93 -8.40
N SER A 35 22.20 16.29 -9.07
CA SER A 35 23.17 15.40 -9.71
C SER A 35 24.57 15.74 -9.19
N ASP A 36 25.59 15.00 -9.64
CA ASP A 36 26.97 15.39 -9.38
C ASP A 36 27.21 16.84 -9.83
N ALA A 37 27.80 17.61 -8.91
CA ALA A 37 27.97 19.05 -9.06
C ALA A 37 29.33 19.48 -8.52
N THR A 38 29.77 20.66 -8.94
CA THR A 38 30.94 21.32 -8.37
C THR A 38 30.50 22.65 -7.79
N LEU A 39 30.68 22.83 -6.49
CA LEU A 39 30.39 24.11 -5.85
C LEU A 39 31.50 25.11 -6.20
N THR A 40 31.10 26.24 -6.79
CA THR A 40 32.00 27.30 -7.27
C THR A 40 31.83 28.60 -6.50
N GLY A 41 30.84 28.68 -5.60
CA GLY A 41 30.65 29.87 -4.78
C GLY A 41 29.65 29.72 -3.65
N LEU A 42 29.86 30.49 -2.58
CA LEU A 42 28.90 30.71 -1.50
C LEU A 42 28.82 32.21 -1.28
N ARG A 43 27.74 32.82 -1.76
CA ARG A 43 27.61 34.27 -1.92
C ARG A 43 27.10 34.94 -0.65
N ALA A 44 26.06 34.39 -0.04
CA ALA A 44 25.48 34.92 1.18
C ALA A 44 24.59 33.88 1.86
N VAL A 45 24.42 34.05 3.17
CA VAL A 45 23.36 33.41 3.94
C VAL A 45 22.56 34.52 4.61
N THR A 46 21.23 34.46 4.51
CA THR A 46 20.33 35.36 5.24
C THR A 46 19.53 34.56 6.24
N ILE A 47 19.52 34.97 7.51
CA ILE A 47 18.71 34.34 8.56
C ILE A 47 17.84 35.40 9.21
N ASP A 48 16.52 35.22 9.20
CA ASP A 48 15.53 36.18 9.71
C ASP A 48 15.73 37.62 9.22
N GLY A 49 16.15 37.75 7.95
CA GLY A 49 16.45 39.03 7.32
C GLY A 49 17.86 39.58 7.57
N GLU A 50 18.65 39.00 8.48
CA GLU A 50 20.05 39.38 8.66
C GLU A 50 20.94 38.69 7.62
N ARG A 51 21.51 39.49 6.70
CA ARG A 51 22.37 38.99 5.63
C ARG A 51 23.84 38.93 6.08
N VAL A 52 24.43 37.74 5.93
CA VAL A 52 25.83 37.44 6.22
C VAL A 52 26.60 37.20 4.91
N GLY A 53 27.70 37.93 4.73
CA GLY A 53 28.56 37.87 3.55
C GLY A 53 29.65 36.79 3.65
N PRO A 54 30.36 36.52 2.53
CA PRO A 54 31.36 35.44 2.43
C PRO A 54 32.47 35.47 3.48
N GLU A 55 32.81 36.66 3.98
CA GLU A 55 33.84 36.87 5.01
C GLU A 55 33.52 36.18 6.35
N ARG A 56 32.24 35.89 6.60
CA ARG A 56 31.75 35.19 7.80
C ARG A 56 31.21 33.80 7.51
N LEU A 57 31.42 33.28 6.30
CA LEU A 57 30.89 31.99 5.86
C LEU A 57 32.01 30.97 5.63
N ALA A 58 31.77 29.74 6.06
CA ALA A 58 32.65 28.61 5.76
C ALA A 58 31.83 27.34 5.48
N LEU A 59 32.40 26.46 4.67
CA LEU A 59 31.88 25.12 4.42
C LEU A 59 32.79 24.10 5.07
N GLU A 60 32.21 23.03 5.59
CA GLU A 60 32.94 21.87 6.08
C GLU A 60 32.45 20.62 5.35
N THR A 61 33.40 19.87 4.80
CA THR A 61 33.14 18.64 4.06
C THR A 61 32.99 17.45 5.01
N ALA A 62 32.54 16.30 4.50
CA ALA A 62 32.45 15.07 5.28
C ALA A 62 33.80 14.57 5.83
N SER A 63 34.93 14.96 5.22
CA SER A 63 36.27 14.67 5.72
C SER A 63 36.74 15.61 6.82
N GLY A 64 35.91 16.58 7.23
CA GLY A 64 36.24 17.60 8.23
C GLY A 64 37.06 18.77 7.68
N GLU A 65 37.28 18.83 6.37
CA GLU A 65 38.00 19.95 5.77
C GLU A 65 37.12 21.21 5.77
N ARG A 66 37.62 22.29 6.37
CA ARG A 66 36.92 23.58 6.43
C ARG A 66 37.47 24.57 5.41
N ILE A 67 36.58 25.12 4.58
CA ILE A 67 36.91 25.99 3.45
C ILE A 67 36.12 27.30 3.60
N ALA A 68 36.83 28.43 3.64
CA ALA A 68 36.21 29.75 3.70
C ALA A 68 35.47 30.08 2.39
N ALA A 69 34.32 30.73 2.49
CA ALA A 69 33.54 31.13 1.31
C ALA A 69 34.29 32.15 0.44
N THR A 70 35.17 32.96 1.02
CA THR A 70 36.07 33.87 0.28
C THR A 70 37.03 33.12 -0.63
N ALA A 71 37.57 31.97 -0.19
CA ALA A 71 38.43 31.15 -1.03
C ALA A 71 37.64 30.49 -2.16
N LEU A 72 36.43 30.03 -1.88
CA LEU A 72 35.52 29.46 -2.87
C LEU A 72 35.13 30.50 -3.94
N ASN A 73 34.74 31.70 -3.51
CA ASN A 73 34.43 32.81 -4.41
C ASN A 73 35.66 33.38 -5.14
N GLY A 74 36.87 33.08 -4.66
CA GLY A 74 38.16 33.43 -5.27
C GLY A 74 38.68 32.41 -6.30
N GLY A 75 37.87 31.44 -6.70
CA GLY A 75 38.19 30.46 -7.74
C GLY A 75 38.53 29.05 -7.25
N ARG A 76 38.55 28.81 -5.93
CA ARG A 76 38.60 27.44 -5.40
C ARG A 76 37.26 26.76 -5.66
N THR A 77 37.28 25.47 -6.00
CA THR A 77 36.07 24.67 -6.22
C THR A 77 36.01 23.49 -5.26
N ILE A 78 34.80 23.02 -4.96
CA ILE A 78 34.56 21.84 -4.10
C ILE A 78 33.71 20.85 -4.88
N LEU A 79 34.15 19.59 -4.96
CA LEU A 79 33.30 18.52 -5.47
C LEU A 79 32.11 18.33 -4.52
N PHE A 80 30.91 18.38 -5.09
CA PHE A 80 29.67 18.15 -4.36
C PHE A 80 28.90 17.05 -5.08
N PRO A 81 29.34 15.78 -4.99
CA PRO A 81 28.68 14.67 -5.67
C PRO A 81 27.28 14.41 -5.10
N LEU A 82 26.46 13.68 -5.84
CA LEU A 82 25.11 13.30 -5.42
C LEU A 82 25.15 12.62 -4.04
N ARG A 83 24.25 13.04 -3.14
CA ARG A 83 24.14 12.64 -1.72
C ARG A 83 25.24 13.14 -0.78
N ALA A 84 26.25 13.86 -1.26
CA ALA A 84 27.23 14.50 -0.38
C ALA A 84 26.55 15.51 0.56
N VAL A 85 27.11 15.68 1.76
CA VAL A 85 26.63 16.66 2.75
C VAL A 85 27.75 17.64 3.04
N LEU A 86 27.42 18.93 3.05
CA LEU A 86 28.28 20.02 3.48
C LEU A 86 27.64 20.70 4.69
N GLN A 87 28.46 21.00 5.70
CA GLN A 87 28.05 21.84 6.82
C GLN A 87 28.39 23.29 6.48
N VAL A 88 27.38 24.16 6.50
CA VAL A 88 27.55 25.60 6.36
C VAL A 88 27.68 26.19 7.76
N HIS A 89 28.75 26.95 7.97
CA HIS A 89 29.02 27.68 9.20
C HIS A 89 28.87 29.17 8.93
N VAL A 90 28.11 29.84 9.78
CA VAL A 90 27.83 31.27 9.70
C VAL A 90 28.31 31.92 10.99
N ALA A 91 29.44 32.61 10.93
CA ALA A 91 30.05 33.28 12.07
C ALA A 91 29.42 34.66 12.31
N GLY A 92 29.50 35.13 13.56
CA GLY A 92 29.14 36.50 13.92
C GLY A 92 27.63 36.80 13.95
N LEU A 93 26.79 35.77 13.75
CA LEU A 93 25.41 35.77 14.23
C LEU A 93 25.44 35.34 15.71
N GLY A 94 24.70 36.03 16.57
CA GLY A 94 24.49 35.55 17.94
C GLY A 94 23.77 34.19 17.94
N PRO A 95 23.69 33.51 19.10
CA PRO A 95 22.85 32.33 19.21
C PRO A 95 21.41 32.72 18.85
N LEU A 96 20.81 32.01 17.89
CA LEU A 96 19.42 32.21 17.54
C LEU A 96 18.53 31.71 18.70
N ALA A 97 17.41 32.38 18.89
CA ALA A 97 16.40 31.98 19.88
C ALA A 97 15.83 30.60 19.56
N GLN A 98 15.16 29.97 20.51
CA GLN A 98 14.37 28.78 20.19
C GLN A 98 13.16 29.17 19.34
N GLY A 99 12.78 28.33 18.38
CA GLY A 99 11.68 28.59 17.47
C GLY A 99 12.09 28.53 16.00
N GLY A 100 11.17 28.94 15.13
CA GLY A 100 11.36 28.88 13.68
C GLY A 100 12.14 30.09 13.14
N HIS A 101 13.02 29.83 12.19
CA HIS A 101 13.87 30.81 11.52
C HIS A 101 13.76 30.65 9.99
N GLU A 102 13.69 31.75 9.26
CA GLU A 102 13.79 31.75 7.81
C GLU A 102 15.27 31.77 7.40
N ILE A 103 15.68 30.85 6.53
CA ILE A 103 17.06 30.75 6.02
C ILE A 103 17.03 30.86 4.50
N VAL A 104 17.84 31.78 3.96
CA VAL A 104 18.10 31.92 2.53
C VAL A 104 19.59 31.68 2.27
N VAL A 105 19.92 30.77 1.35
CA VAL A 105 21.31 30.49 0.98
C VAL A 105 21.49 30.76 -0.50
N ALA A 106 22.37 31.71 -0.82
CA ALA A 106 22.76 32.04 -2.18
C ALA A 106 24.16 31.47 -2.47
N PHE A 107 24.27 30.61 -3.48
CA PHE A 107 25.50 29.88 -3.81
C PHE A 107 25.59 29.65 -5.32
N ALA A 108 26.75 29.20 -5.80
CA ALA A 108 26.97 28.87 -7.20
C ALA A 108 27.50 27.46 -7.33
N ALA A 109 26.98 26.71 -8.30
CA ALA A 109 27.42 25.34 -8.58
C ALA A 109 27.38 25.06 -10.07
N GLU A 110 28.37 24.35 -10.60
CA GLU A 110 28.35 23.84 -11.97
C GLU A 110 27.69 22.46 -12.01
N PRO A 111 26.85 22.17 -13.02
CA PRO A 111 26.56 22.99 -14.21
C PRO A 111 25.41 24.01 -14.05
N PHE A 112 24.96 24.27 -12.83
CA PHE A 112 23.68 24.95 -12.54
C PHE A 112 23.72 26.49 -12.49
N GLY A 113 24.90 27.10 -12.36
CA GLY A 113 25.07 28.53 -12.19
C GLY A 113 24.76 29.02 -10.77
N ASP A 114 24.29 30.27 -10.65
CA ASP A 114 23.88 30.85 -9.37
C ASP A 114 22.51 30.33 -8.95
N LEU A 115 22.42 29.90 -7.70
CA LEU A 115 21.26 29.27 -7.08
C LEU A 115 20.92 29.95 -5.75
N GLU A 116 19.63 30.02 -5.46
CA GLU A 116 19.11 30.49 -4.17
C GLU A 116 18.09 29.48 -3.64
N LEU A 117 18.28 29.00 -2.41
CA LEU A 117 17.28 28.22 -1.69
C LEU A 117 16.74 29.03 -0.51
N ARG A 118 15.44 28.90 -0.24
CA ARG A 118 14.74 29.52 0.89
C ARG A 118 13.96 28.49 1.68
N VAL A 119 14.25 28.34 2.95
CA VAL A 119 13.68 27.31 3.83
C VAL A 119 13.32 27.89 5.20
N GLN A 120 12.51 27.15 5.95
CA GLN A 120 12.30 27.38 7.37
C GLN A 120 12.86 26.19 8.14
N ASP A 121 13.59 26.46 9.22
CA ASP A 121 14.06 25.46 10.18
C ASP A 121 13.88 25.99 11.61
N ALA A 122 14.11 25.17 12.63
CA ALA A 122 13.95 25.60 14.01
C ALA A 122 15.11 25.21 14.90
N ILE A 123 15.46 26.08 15.85
CA ILE A 123 16.30 25.70 16.99
C ILE A 123 15.38 25.12 18.07
N ALA A 124 15.52 23.81 18.29
CA ALA A 124 14.86 23.10 19.38
C ALA A 124 15.78 22.98 20.61
N GLU A 125 15.19 22.78 21.80
CA GLU A 125 15.95 22.39 22.99
C GLU A 125 16.78 21.13 22.72
N ALA A 126 17.97 21.07 23.32
CA ALA A 126 18.79 19.86 23.35
C ALA A 126 18.00 18.75 24.06
N THR A 127 17.30 17.95 23.27
CA THR A 127 16.52 16.83 23.81
C THR A 127 17.53 15.81 24.32
N PRO A 128 17.40 15.29 25.56
CA PRO A 128 18.27 14.23 26.04
C PRO A 128 18.30 13.09 25.01
N GLN A 129 19.49 12.53 24.76
CA GLN A 129 19.70 11.46 23.79
C GLN A 129 18.73 10.32 24.12
N ARG A 130 17.63 10.23 23.34
CA ARG A 130 16.66 9.16 23.50
C ARG A 130 17.35 7.87 23.08
N ARG A 131 17.07 6.79 23.81
CA ARG A 131 17.48 5.44 23.39
C ARG A 131 16.77 5.15 22.05
N THR A 132 17.52 5.10 20.95
CA THR A 132 16.97 4.86 19.61
C THR A 132 17.32 3.47 19.12
N VAL A 133 16.52 2.93 18.21
CA VAL A 133 16.82 1.69 17.49
C VAL A 133 18.19 1.83 16.80
N PRO A 134 19.11 0.86 16.96
CA PRO A 134 20.41 0.88 16.29
C PRO A 134 20.30 1.03 14.77
N LEU A 135 21.09 1.96 14.23
CA LEU A 135 21.14 2.31 12.81
C LEU A 135 22.60 2.46 12.38
N ASP A 136 22.96 1.84 11.27
CA ASP A 136 24.23 2.07 10.58
C ASP A 136 23.90 2.79 9.25
N LYS A 137 24.57 3.92 9.00
CA LYS A 137 24.30 4.75 7.83
C LYS A 137 25.00 4.24 6.57
N GLU A 138 26.07 3.48 6.73
CA GLU A 138 26.89 2.96 5.64
C GLU A 138 26.42 1.55 5.24
N ASP A 139 26.24 0.66 6.22
CA ASP A 139 25.69 -0.69 6.00
C ASP A 139 24.65 -1.06 7.05
N ASN A 140 23.39 -0.70 6.75
CA ASN A 140 22.26 -0.93 7.64
C ASN A 140 21.74 -2.38 7.65
N TYR A 141 22.38 -3.31 6.94
CA TYR A 141 21.94 -4.70 6.77
C TYR A 141 23.00 -5.74 7.18
N SER A 142 24.18 -5.30 7.61
CA SER A 142 25.21 -6.17 8.17
C SER A 142 24.70 -7.03 9.33
N LYS A 143 25.31 -8.20 9.53
CA LYS A 143 24.93 -9.10 10.63
C LYS A 143 25.07 -8.41 11.99
N GLU A 144 26.07 -7.55 12.10
CA GLU A 144 26.41 -6.80 13.30
C GLU A 144 25.31 -5.82 13.68
N ILE A 145 24.81 -5.01 12.72
CA ILE A 145 23.75 -4.04 13.01
C ILE A 145 22.40 -4.73 13.22
N VAL A 146 22.11 -5.81 12.50
CA VAL A 146 20.90 -6.62 12.71
C VAL A 146 20.91 -7.23 14.11
N ALA A 147 22.03 -7.83 14.53
CA ALA A 147 22.17 -8.38 15.88
C ALA A 147 22.12 -7.28 16.96
N ALA A 148 22.63 -6.09 16.69
CA ALA A 148 22.49 -4.95 17.60
C ALA A 148 21.03 -4.55 17.80
N ARG A 149 20.19 -4.55 16.74
CA ARG A 149 18.74 -4.30 16.86
C ARG A 149 18.01 -5.39 17.62
N GLN A 150 18.37 -6.65 17.39
CA GLN A 150 17.81 -7.78 18.12
C GLN A 150 18.09 -7.66 19.62
N ARG A 151 19.37 -7.47 20.02
CA ARG A 151 19.75 -7.21 21.41
C ARG A 151 19.04 -5.98 21.97
N PHE A 152 18.97 -4.90 21.21
CA PHE A 152 18.24 -3.69 21.62
C PHE A 152 16.78 -3.99 21.94
N ALA A 153 16.09 -4.79 21.11
CA ALA A 153 14.71 -5.18 21.35
C ALA A 153 14.59 -6.04 22.62
N GLU A 154 15.48 -7.01 22.82
CA GLU A 154 15.49 -7.87 24.01
C GLU A 154 15.77 -7.08 25.29
N GLU A 155 16.80 -6.23 25.30
CA GLU A 155 17.17 -5.41 26.45
C GLU A 155 16.11 -4.35 26.79
N THR A 156 15.40 -3.84 25.77
CA THR A 156 14.37 -2.81 25.97
C THR A 156 13.07 -3.41 26.48
N THR A 157 12.73 -4.63 26.03
CA THR A 157 11.43 -5.27 26.35
C THR A 157 11.52 -6.34 27.45
N GLY A 158 12.72 -6.86 27.72
CA GLY A 158 12.93 -8.02 28.60
C GLY A 158 12.51 -9.36 27.97
N VAL A 159 12.11 -9.39 26.69
CA VAL A 159 11.66 -10.59 25.98
C VAL A 159 12.79 -11.16 25.16
N GLN A 160 13.09 -12.46 25.33
CA GLN A 160 14.05 -13.18 24.48
C GLN A 160 13.40 -13.53 23.13
N LEU A 161 14.11 -13.30 22.02
CA LEU A 161 13.60 -13.50 20.67
C LEU A 161 14.11 -14.84 20.10
N GLU A 162 13.19 -15.77 19.84
CA GLU A 162 13.52 -17.07 19.24
C GLU A 162 13.20 -17.09 17.73
N HIS A 163 11.93 -17.05 17.34
CA HIS A 163 11.57 -17.26 15.93
C HIS A 163 11.84 -16.06 15.03
N LEU A 164 11.76 -14.84 15.56
CA LEU A 164 11.94 -13.62 14.77
C LEU A 164 13.34 -13.56 14.15
N VAL A 165 14.36 -14.05 14.86
CA VAL A 165 15.77 -13.98 14.45
C VAL A 165 16.20 -15.14 13.55
N HIS A 166 15.33 -16.13 13.32
CA HIS A 166 15.62 -17.29 12.47
C HIS A 166 15.06 -17.11 11.06
N TYR A 167 15.96 -16.87 10.11
CA TYR A 167 15.68 -16.72 8.69
C TYR A 167 16.81 -17.34 7.86
N SER A 168 16.51 -17.74 6.61
CA SER A 168 17.39 -18.57 5.77
C SER A 168 18.15 -17.80 4.69
N PHE A 169 18.14 -16.47 4.72
CA PHE A 169 18.72 -15.62 3.68
C PHE A 169 19.56 -14.48 4.27
N ASP A 170 20.43 -13.90 3.43
CA ASP A 170 21.22 -12.74 3.81
C ASP A 170 20.35 -11.48 3.95
N PRO A 171 20.40 -10.71 5.06
CA PRO A 171 19.56 -9.53 5.24
C PRO A 171 19.72 -8.47 4.15
N GLY A 172 20.87 -8.40 3.47
CA GLY A 172 21.12 -7.47 2.37
C GLY A 172 20.16 -7.65 1.19
N VAL A 173 19.58 -8.84 0.99
CA VAL A 173 18.56 -9.06 -0.06
C VAL A 173 17.25 -8.29 0.19
N THR A 174 17.05 -7.80 1.42
CA THR A 174 15.88 -7.01 1.80
C THR A 174 16.07 -5.50 1.60
N ALA A 175 17.23 -5.09 1.09
CA ALA A 175 17.51 -3.69 0.80
C ALA A 175 16.50 -3.12 -0.21
N GLY A 176 15.75 -2.10 0.23
CA GLY A 176 14.66 -1.50 -0.56
C GLY A 176 13.29 -2.16 -0.36
N ASN A 177 13.20 -3.20 0.47
CA ASN A 177 11.94 -3.82 0.89
C ASN A 177 11.56 -3.45 2.33
N ILE A 178 12.55 -3.26 3.21
CA ILE A 178 12.34 -2.90 4.61
C ILE A 178 13.55 -2.16 5.16
N GLU A 179 13.33 -1.18 6.03
CA GLU A 179 14.38 -0.53 6.81
C GLU A 179 14.55 -1.19 8.18
N ASN A 180 15.73 -1.03 8.79
CA ASN A 180 16.00 -1.53 10.15
C ASN A 180 15.67 -3.02 10.33
N PHE A 181 16.05 -3.85 9.34
CA PHE A 181 15.80 -5.28 9.37
C PHE A 181 16.23 -5.89 10.72
N THR A 182 15.30 -6.58 11.38
CA THR A 182 15.51 -7.20 12.69
C THR A 182 15.21 -8.70 12.66
N GLY A 183 14.41 -9.16 11.68
CA GLY A 183 13.97 -10.54 11.56
C GLY A 183 12.77 -10.72 10.64
N VAL A 184 12.05 -11.84 10.79
CA VAL A 184 10.91 -12.23 9.94
C VAL A 184 9.71 -12.72 10.76
N ALA A 185 8.49 -12.53 10.23
CA ALA A 185 7.25 -12.93 10.91
C ALA A 185 6.82 -14.41 10.70
N GLN A 186 7.38 -15.09 9.68
CA GLN A 186 7.06 -16.49 9.28
C GLN A 186 5.55 -16.80 9.14
N VAL A 187 5.00 -16.70 7.92
CA VAL A 187 3.59 -17.04 7.63
C VAL A 187 3.50 -18.44 7.00
N PRO A 188 2.66 -19.36 7.50
CA PRO A 188 2.50 -20.69 6.90
C PRO A 188 2.04 -20.61 5.45
N ILE A 189 2.61 -21.47 4.58
CA ILE A 189 2.23 -21.59 3.17
C ILE A 189 1.65 -22.97 2.92
N GLY A 190 0.42 -23.01 2.42
CA GLY A 190 -0.21 -24.23 1.89
C GLY A 190 -0.31 -24.20 0.36
N LEU A 191 -0.61 -25.36 -0.23
CA LEU A 191 -0.79 -25.50 -1.67
C LEU A 191 -2.25 -25.88 -1.98
N ALA A 192 -2.83 -25.23 -2.99
CA ALA A 192 -4.13 -25.57 -3.55
C ALA A 192 -4.01 -25.82 -5.05
N GLY A 193 -4.75 -26.80 -5.57
CA GLY A 193 -4.84 -27.10 -6.99
C GLY A 193 -4.24 -28.45 -7.42
N PRO A 194 -3.77 -28.56 -8.68
CA PRO A 194 -3.61 -27.46 -9.63
C PRO A 194 -4.95 -26.89 -10.12
N VAL A 195 -5.00 -25.58 -10.41
CA VAL A 195 -6.14 -24.94 -11.08
C VAL A 195 -5.94 -24.96 -12.59
N GLN A 196 -6.92 -25.48 -13.33
CA GLN A 196 -6.93 -25.44 -14.79
C GLN A 196 -7.42 -24.07 -15.27
N VAL A 197 -6.56 -23.30 -15.93
CA VAL A 197 -6.86 -21.96 -16.46
C VAL A 197 -6.81 -21.98 -17.98
N ASN A 198 -7.84 -21.43 -18.59
CA ASN A 198 -8.03 -21.26 -20.02
C ASN A 198 -8.06 -19.75 -20.34
N GLY A 199 -6.95 -19.07 -20.07
CA GLY A 199 -6.80 -17.62 -20.27
C GLY A 199 -6.05 -17.24 -21.54
N GLU A 200 -5.95 -15.93 -21.79
CA GLU A 200 -5.17 -15.37 -22.89
C GLU A 200 -3.67 -15.41 -22.60
N HIS A 201 -3.30 -15.40 -21.31
CA HIS A 201 -1.91 -15.34 -20.83
C HIS A 201 -1.50 -16.53 -19.96
N ALA A 202 -2.46 -17.21 -19.33
CA ALA A 202 -2.31 -18.40 -18.52
C ALA A 202 -3.09 -19.56 -19.16
N GLN A 203 -2.37 -20.54 -19.71
CA GLN A 203 -2.96 -21.76 -20.26
C GLN A 203 -2.37 -22.99 -19.59
N GLY A 204 -3.22 -23.80 -18.98
CA GLY A 204 -2.85 -25.06 -18.33
C GLY A 204 -3.09 -25.09 -16.82
N GLU A 205 -2.37 -25.99 -16.16
CA GLU A 205 -2.52 -26.31 -14.75
C GLU A 205 -1.50 -25.56 -13.88
N PHE A 206 -1.97 -24.90 -12.80
CA PHE A 206 -1.13 -24.12 -11.89
C PHE A 206 -1.30 -24.54 -10.43
N LEU A 207 -0.21 -24.92 -9.77
CA LEU A 207 -0.19 -25.20 -8.33
C LEU A 207 -0.08 -23.90 -7.55
N VAL A 208 -1.04 -23.61 -6.67
CA VAL A 208 -1.22 -22.28 -6.08
C VAL A 208 -0.69 -22.23 -4.65
N PRO A 209 0.37 -21.46 -4.37
CA PRO A 209 0.82 -21.19 -3.01
C PRO A 209 -0.09 -20.15 -2.33
N LEU A 210 -0.53 -20.46 -1.12
CA LEU A 210 -1.41 -19.62 -0.29
C LEU A 210 -0.77 -19.44 1.09
N ALA A 211 -0.31 -18.24 1.40
CA ALA A 211 0.27 -17.90 2.69
C ALA A 211 -0.82 -17.39 3.63
N THR A 212 -1.15 -18.13 4.69
CA THR A 212 -2.25 -17.77 5.59
C THR A 212 -2.11 -18.36 6.99
N ALA A 213 -2.73 -17.70 7.97
CA ALA A 213 -2.98 -18.24 9.31
C ALA A 213 -4.47 -18.61 9.53
N GLU A 214 -5.33 -18.40 8.53
CA GLU A 214 -6.74 -18.74 8.60
C GLU A 214 -6.95 -20.24 8.32
N GLY A 215 -7.44 -20.96 9.33
CA GLY A 215 -7.81 -22.38 9.20
C GLY A 215 -8.86 -22.57 8.11
N THR A 216 -8.87 -23.74 7.47
CA THR A 216 -9.74 -24.11 6.33
C THR A 216 -9.58 -23.35 5.02
N LEU A 217 -8.90 -22.20 4.98
CA LEU A 217 -8.76 -21.41 3.75
C LEU A 217 -8.21 -22.25 2.59
N VAL A 218 -7.01 -22.82 2.76
CA VAL A 218 -6.35 -23.61 1.70
C VAL A 218 -7.24 -24.78 1.24
N ALA A 219 -7.88 -25.47 2.18
CA ALA A 219 -8.78 -26.58 1.88
C ALA A 219 -10.03 -26.13 1.10
N SER A 220 -10.61 -24.98 1.46
CA SER A 220 -11.78 -24.39 0.79
C SER A 220 -11.45 -24.01 -0.65
N TYR A 221 -10.33 -23.31 -0.88
CA TYR A 221 -9.88 -22.96 -2.23
C TYR A 221 -9.56 -24.22 -3.05
N ASN A 222 -8.92 -25.23 -2.45
CA ASN A 222 -8.66 -26.50 -3.11
C ASN A 222 -9.95 -27.25 -3.51
N ARG A 223 -10.99 -27.20 -2.67
CA ARG A 223 -12.32 -27.76 -2.98
C ARG A 223 -12.99 -27.03 -4.14
N GLY A 224 -12.91 -25.70 -4.16
CA GLY A 224 -13.41 -24.87 -5.27
C GLY A 224 -12.70 -25.18 -6.59
N ILE A 225 -11.37 -25.28 -6.56
CA ILE A 225 -10.55 -25.62 -7.73
C ILE A 225 -10.96 -26.98 -8.29
N LYS A 226 -11.17 -27.99 -7.44
CA LYS A 226 -11.65 -29.30 -7.87
C LYS A 226 -12.96 -29.19 -8.68
N VAL A 227 -13.93 -28.42 -8.20
CA VAL A 227 -15.22 -28.26 -8.88
C VAL A 227 -15.08 -27.53 -10.21
N LEU A 228 -14.25 -26.50 -10.27
CA LEU A 228 -13.98 -25.78 -11.52
C LEU A 228 -13.26 -26.68 -12.54
N ASN A 229 -12.29 -27.49 -12.11
CA ASN A 229 -11.61 -28.43 -13.00
C ASN A 229 -12.55 -29.52 -13.53
N LEU A 230 -13.46 -30.05 -12.70
CA LEU A 230 -14.51 -30.98 -13.13
C LEU A 230 -15.50 -30.34 -14.12
N SER A 231 -15.47 -29.02 -14.25
CA SER A 231 -16.32 -28.22 -15.14
C SER A 231 -15.56 -27.70 -16.38
N GLY A 232 -14.35 -28.22 -16.65
CA GLY A 232 -13.53 -27.83 -17.80
C GLY A 232 -12.51 -26.72 -17.52
N GLY A 233 -12.34 -26.31 -16.26
CA GLY A 233 -11.44 -25.25 -15.84
C GLY A 233 -12.08 -23.87 -15.87
N VAL A 234 -11.24 -22.83 -15.75
CA VAL A 234 -11.69 -21.44 -15.62
C VAL A 234 -11.25 -20.63 -16.82
N THR A 235 -12.19 -19.97 -17.49
CA THR A 235 -11.89 -18.99 -18.53
C THR A 235 -11.53 -17.67 -17.87
N THR A 236 -10.45 -17.02 -18.32
CA THR A 236 -10.00 -15.75 -17.74
C THR A 236 -9.61 -14.74 -18.80
N THR A 237 -9.86 -13.46 -18.54
CA THR A 237 -9.63 -12.38 -19.52
C THR A 237 -9.18 -11.10 -18.84
N VAL A 238 -8.06 -10.53 -19.28
CA VAL A 238 -7.56 -9.24 -18.80
C VAL A 238 -8.13 -8.12 -19.67
N GLN A 239 -9.11 -7.39 -19.14
CA GLN A 239 -9.86 -6.36 -19.86
C GLN A 239 -9.13 -5.00 -19.90
N ALA A 240 -8.36 -4.68 -18.87
CA ALA A 240 -7.62 -3.42 -18.80
C ALA A 240 -6.39 -3.52 -17.89
N ASP A 241 -5.40 -2.68 -18.16
CA ASP A 241 -4.13 -2.62 -17.44
C ASP A 241 -3.63 -1.18 -17.37
N CYS A 242 -3.67 -0.58 -16.17
CA CYS A 242 -3.28 0.80 -15.97
C CYS A 242 -2.99 1.10 -14.49
N MET A 243 -1.89 1.79 -14.21
CA MET A 243 -1.55 2.30 -12.88
C MET A 243 -1.57 3.83 -12.87
N GLN A 244 -1.97 4.42 -11.73
CA GLN A 244 -2.24 5.85 -11.64
C GLN A 244 -1.49 6.58 -10.54
N ARG A 245 -1.30 7.88 -10.77
CA ARG A 245 -1.05 8.91 -9.76
C ARG A 245 -1.96 10.10 -10.05
N ALA A 246 -2.51 10.74 -9.01
CA ALA A 246 -3.46 11.83 -9.20
C ALA A 246 -3.06 13.09 -8.43
N PRO A 247 -2.30 14.01 -9.05
CA PRO A 247 -2.08 15.34 -8.53
C PRO A 247 -3.35 16.20 -8.50
N VAL A 248 -3.29 17.25 -7.69
CA VAL A 248 -4.28 18.33 -7.66
C VAL A 248 -3.60 19.70 -7.71
N PHE A 249 -4.18 20.59 -8.51
CA PHE A 249 -3.76 21.98 -8.68
C PHE A 249 -4.86 22.91 -8.14
N VAL A 250 -4.47 23.90 -7.35
CA VAL A 250 -5.39 24.83 -6.68
C VAL A 250 -5.24 26.23 -7.27
N PHE A 251 -6.36 26.84 -7.61
CA PHE A 251 -6.45 28.16 -8.24
C PHE A 251 -7.19 29.18 -7.36
N ASP A 252 -7.32 30.42 -7.82
CA ASP A 252 -8.13 31.43 -7.13
C ASP A 252 -9.62 31.26 -7.41
N SER A 253 -9.98 30.69 -8.57
CA SER A 253 -11.38 30.47 -8.96
C SER A 253 -11.61 29.16 -9.73
N ALA A 254 -12.86 28.70 -9.74
CA ALA A 254 -13.29 27.57 -10.58
C ALA A 254 -13.08 27.83 -12.09
N ARG A 255 -13.13 29.10 -12.52
CA ARG A 255 -12.93 29.49 -13.92
C ARG A 255 -11.47 29.27 -14.35
N GLU A 256 -10.53 29.61 -13.48
CA GLU A 256 -9.11 29.33 -13.71
C GLU A 256 -8.82 27.83 -13.73
N ALA A 257 -9.41 27.07 -12.79
CA ALA A 257 -9.26 25.61 -12.77
C ALA A 257 -9.80 24.96 -14.06
N ARG A 258 -10.92 25.47 -14.62
CA ARG A 258 -11.44 25.02 -15.91
C ARG A 258 -10.53 25.41 -17.08
N ALA A 259 -10.07 26.67 -17.12
CA ALA A 259 -9.15 27.13 -18.15
C ALA A 259 -7.82 26.35 -18.13
N PHE A 260 -7.39 25.88 -16.97
CA PHE A 260 -6.23 25.01 -16.86
C PHE A 260 -6.46 23.66 -17.54
N LEU A 261 -7.67 23.09 -17.53
CA LEU A 261 -7.94 21.85 -18.27
C LEU A 261 -7.86 22.07 -19.78
N ASP A 262 -8.41 23.18 -20.28
CA ASP A 262 -8.28 23.57 -21.69
C ASP A 262 -6.77 23.64 -22.06
N TRP A 263 -5.95 24.23 -21.19
CA TRP A 263 -4.50 24.31 -21.36
C TRP A 263 -3.81 22.93 -21.31
N ILE A 264 -4.23 22.03 -20.41
CA ILE A 264 -3.69 20.65 -20.31
C ILE A 264 -3.97 19.88 -21.59
N ASP A 265 -5.16 20.00 -22.17
CA ASP A 265 -5.54 19.30 -23.41
C ASP A 265 -4.69 19.78 -24.59
N GLU A 266 -4.45 21.10 -24.70
CA GLU A 266 -3.58 21.68 -25.73
C GLU A 266 -2.12 21.21 -25.62
N HIS A 267 -1.64 20.99 -24.39
CA HIS A 267 -0.23 20.67 -24.11
C HIS A 267 0.02 19.18 -23.81
N LEU A 268 -0.99 18.32 -23.96
CA LEU A 268 -0.90 16.89 -23.65
C LEU A 268 0.31 16.18 -24.31
N PRO A 269 0.69 16.48 -25.58
CA PRO A 269 1.89 15.87 -26.18
C PRO A 269 3.19 16.20 -25.42
N ALA A 270 3.38 17.44 -24.99
CA ALA A 270 4.57 17.85 -24.24
C ALA A 270 4.57 17.32 -22.80
N ILE A 271 3.39 17.28 -22.17
CA ILE A 271 3.19 16.65 -20.85
C ILE A 271 3.57 15.16 -20.91
N ARG A 272 3.16 14.46 -21.97
CA ARG A 272 3.50 13.06 -22.22
C ARG A 272 5.01 12.87 -22.37
N GLU A 273 5.66 13.69 -23.18
CA GLU A 273 7.12 13.65 -23.35
C GLU A 273 7.85 13.81 -22.01
N ALA A 274 7.47 14.81 -21.22
CA ALA A 274 8.04 15.04 -19.89
C ALA A 274 7.81 13.86 -18.92
N ALA A 275 6.64 13.23 -18.96
CA ALA A 275 6.34 12.06 -18.13
C ALA A 275 7.19 10.84 -18.50
N GLU A 276 7.23 10.52 -19.80
CA GLU A 276 7.86 9.32 -20.35
C GLU A 276 9.39 9.40 -20.35
N ALA A 277 9.97 10.62 -20.30
CA ALA A 277 11.42 10.81 -20.16
C ALA A 277 12.02 10.19 -18.88
N THR A 278 11.19 9.90 -17.87
CA THR A 278 11.65 9.34 -16.58
C THR A 278 11.80 7.82 -16.57
N SER A 279 11.30 7.11 -17.59
CA SER A 279 11.30 5.64 -17.62
C SER A 279 11.14 5.10 -19.03
N SER A 280 11.95 4.11 -19.39
CA SER A 280 11.79 3.34 -20.63
C SER A 280 10.60 2.36 -20.61
N VAL A 281 9.87 2.24 -19.49
CA VAL A 281 8.77 1.29 -19.30
C VAL A 281 7.43 2.01 -19.11
N ALA A 282 7.43 3.15 -18.41
CA ALA A 282 6.21 3.92 -18.18
C ALA A 282 5.75 4.57 -19.49
N ARG A 283 4.52 4.31 -19.90
CA ARG A 283 3.88 5.00 -21.02
C ARG A 283 2.60 5.65 -20.55
N LEU A 284 2.49 6.98 -20.68
CA LEU A 284 1.27 7.70 -20.34
C LEU A 284 0.19 7.27 -21.34
N LEU A 285 -0.95 6.77 -20.88
CA LEU A 285 -2.05 6.38 -21.74
C LEU A 285 -2.95 7.59 -21.98
N TYR A 286 -3.45 8.18 -20.91
CA TYR A 286 -4.34 9.33 -20.89
C TYR A 286 -4.34 9.99 -19.50
N ILE A 287 -5.03 11.12 -19.36
CA ILE A 287 -5.25 11.81 -18.08
C ILE A 287 -6.76 11.94 -17.91
N ASP A 288 -7.32 11.39 -16.82
CA ASP A 288 -8.68 11.76 -16.44
C ASP A 288 -8.65 13.08 -15.68
N THR A 289 -9.59 13.98 -15.98
CA THR A 289 -9.66 15.31 -15.38
C THR A 289 -10.95 15.45 -14.57
N TYR A 290 -10.84 16.04 -13.38
CA TYR A 290 -11.99 16.30 -12.51
C TYR A 290 -11.87 17.71 -11.92
N LEU A 291 -12.97 18.47 -11.92
CA LEU A 291 -13.05 19.79 -11.32
C LEU A 291 -13.95 19.77 -10.10
N VAL A 292 -13.47 20.30 -8.98
CA VAL A 292 -14.29 20.54 -7.79
C VAL A 292 -13.86 21.87 -7.18
N ALA A 293 -14.81 22.79 -6.99
CA ALA A 293 -14.52 24.14 -6.54
C ALA A 293 -13.42 24.81 -7.41
N LYS A 294 -12.33 25.26 -6.79
CA LYS A 294 -11.16 25.85 -7.45
C LYS A 294 -10.00 24.87 -7.64
N PHE A 295 -10.30 23.57 -7.64
CA PHE A 295 -9.33 22.49 -7.75
C PHE A 295 -9.46 21.79 -9.09
N ALA A 296 -8.33 21.53 -9.74
CA ALA A 296 -8.23 20.65 -10.90
C ALA A 296 -7.43 19.41 -10.51
N TYR A 297 -8.09 18.25 -10.55
CA TYR A 297 -7.49 16.95 -10.33
C TYR A 297 -7.14 16.34 -11.67
N LEU A 298 -5.91 15.87 -11.81
CA LEU A 298 -5.43 15.18 -13.00
C LEU A 298 -5.03 13.77 -12.59
N ARG A 299 -5.78 12.74 -12.98
CA ARG A 299 -5.43 11.34 -12.72
C ARG A 299 -4.67 10.83 -13.93
N PHE A 300 -3.34 10.79 -13.82
CA PHE A 300 -2.47 10.29 -14.87
C PHE A 300 -2.53 8.77 -14.90
N ASN A 301 -2.81 8.21 -16.08
CA ASN A 301 -3.03 6.78 -16.29
C ASN A 301 -1.88 6.20 -17.14
N PHE A 302 -1.09 5.27 -16.60
CA PHE A 302 0.11 4.72 -17.27
C PHE A 302 0.04 3.21 -17.47
N ALA A 303 0.66 2.72 -18.54
CA ALA A 303 1.12 1.34 -18.62
C ALA A 303 2.49 1.21 -17.93
N THR A 304 2.74 0.11 -17.20
CA THR A 304 3.91 -0.05 -16.32
C THR A 304 4.69 -1.36 -16.52
N GLY A 305 4.43 -2.07 -17.63
CA GLY A 305 5.01 -3.39 -17.88
C GLY A 305 4.63 -4.39 -16.78
N ASP A 306 5.61 -5.13 -16.27
CA ASP A 306 5.41 -6.19 -15.28
C ASP A 306 5.51 -5.76 -13.81
N ALA A 307 5.84 -4.49 -13.57
CA ALA A 307 5.85 -3.90 -12.24
C ALA A 307 4.44 -3.44 -11.84
N ALA A 308 4.12 -3.49 -10.54
CA ALA A 308 2.90 -2.85 -10.02
C ALA A 308 2.89 -1.34 -10.33
N GLY A 309 4.08 -0.71 -10.32
CA GLY A 309 4.31 0.57 -10.98
C GLY A 309 4.09 1.82 -10.14
N GLN A 310 3.69 1.73 -8.87
CA GLN A 310 3.36 2.91 -8.04
C GLN A 310 4.50 3.94 -7.95
N ASN A 311 5.74 3.48 -7.73
CA ASN A 311 6.93 4.35 -7.68
C ASN A 311 7.27 4.94 -9.05
N MET A 312 7.09 4.14 -10.11
CA MET A 312 7.37 4.53 -11.49
C MET A 312 6.43 5.65 -11.94
N VAL A 313 5.12 5.46 -11.76
CA VAL A 313 4.11 6.48 -12.13
C VAL A 313 4.22 7.72 -11.25
N GLY A 314 4.62 7.57 -9.99
CA GLY A 314 4.89 8.70 -9.10
C GLY A 314 5.98 9.63 -9.64
N ARG A 315 7.11 9.05 -10.09
CA ARG A 315 8.21 9.82 -10.71
C ARG A 315 7.81 10.43 -12.05
N ALA A 316 7.15 9.67 -12.92
CA ALA A 316 6.69 10.16 -14.22
C ALA A 316 5.72 11.33 -14.07
N THR A 317 4.76 11.21 -13.14
CA THR A 317 3.81 12.29 -12.84
C THR A 317 4.48 13.50 -12.23
N PHE A 318 5.48 13.30 -11.35
CA PHE A 318 6.24 14.41 -10.79
C PHE A 318 7.01 15.18 -11.85
N ALA A 319 7.66 14.51 -12.81
CA ALA A 319 8.34 15.16 -13.92
C ALA A 319 7.36 15.93 -14.82
N ALA A 320 6.23 15.30 -15.18
CA ALA A 320 5.17 15.95 -15.96
C ALA A 320 4.64 17.21 -15.25
N CYS A 321 4.34 17.11 -13.95
CA CYS A 321 3.84 18.25 -13.17
C CYS A 321 4.89 19.34 -12.96
N SER A 322 6.17 18.98 -12.83
CA SER A 322 7.25 19.96 -12.75
C SER A 322 7.33 20.77 -14.04
N TRP A 323 7.29 20.10 -15.19
CA TRP A 323 7.23 20.75 -16.49
C TRP A 323 6.00 21.67 -16.63
N ILE A 324 4.81 21.22 -16.21
CA ILE A 324 3.58 22.02 -16.21
C ILE A 324 3.77 23.31 -15.39
N LEU A 325 4.32 23.20 -14.17
CA LEU A 325 4.50 24.33 -13.26
C LEU A 325 5.57 25.33 -13.71
N GLU A 326 6.42 24.94 -14.67
CA GLU A 326 7.43 25.81 -15.29
C GLU A 326 6.89 26.61 -16.48
N GLN A 327 5.69 26.27 -16.99
CA GLN A 327 5.08 27.01 -18.09
C GLN A 327 4.47 28.33 -17.59
N GLU A 328 4.58 29.39 -18.39
CA GLU A 328 4.20 30.76 -18.02
C GLU A 328 2.76 30.85 -17.48
N TRP A 329 1.80 30.29 -18.21
CA TRP A 329 0.38 30.39 -17.85
C TRP A 329 0.05 29.68 -16.50
N PRO A 330 0.45 28.40 -16.28
CA PRO A 330 0.28 27.74 -14.99
C PRO A 330 1.08 28.39 -13.85
N GLN A 331 2.33 28.80 -14.11
CA GLN A 331 3.23 29.37 -13.10
C GLN A 331 2.61 30.59 -12.39
N GLU A 332 1.90 31.44 -13.13
CA GLU A 332 1.27 32.65 -12.59
C GLU A 332 -0.01 32.37 -11.77
N ARG A 333 -0.71 31.25 -12.06
CA ARG A 333 -2.09 31.00 -11.62
C ARG A 333 -2.22 29.88 -10.60
N VAL A 334 -1.37 28.87 -10.65
CA VAL A 334 -1.38 27.77 -9.67
C VAL A 334 -0.92 28.29 -8.31
N ARG A 335 -1.80 28.23 -7.31
CA ARG A 335 -1.53 28.66 -5.93
C ARG A 335 -0.94 27.55 -5.08
N ARG A 336 -1.39 26.32 -5.28
CA ARG A 336 -0.87 25.13 -4.59
C ARG A 336 -0.91 23.91 -5.51
N PHE A 337 0.03 23.01 -5.27
CA PHE A 337 0.14 21.74 -5.96
C PHE A 337 0.42 20.63 -4.95
N TYR A 338 -0.25 19.50 -5.12
CA TYR A 338 0.03 18.27 -4.38
C TYR A 338 0.10 17.11 -5.38
N LEU A 339 1.13 16.28 -5.28
CA LEU A 339 1.35 15.16 -6.20
C LEU A 339 0.33 14.03 -6.04
N GLU A 340 -0.27 13.91 -4.85
CA GLU A 340 -1.33 12.95 -4.54
C GLU A 340 -2.49 13.65 -3.85
N SER A 341 -3.71 13.29 -4.26
CA SER A 341 -4.96 13.95 -3.90
C SER A 341 -6.04 12.99 -3.37
N ASN A 342 -5.65 11.74 -3.13
CA ASN A 342 -6.50 10.58 -2.91
C ASN A 342 -7.34 10.12 -4.12
N LEU A 343 -7.21 10.73 -5.31
CA LEU A 343 -8.02 10.39 -6.48
C LEU A 343 -7.37 9.34 -7.43
N ALA A 344 -6.09 9.03 -7.27
CA ALA A 344 -5.55 7.79 -7.84
C ALA A 344 -6.30 6.61 -7.22
N THR A 345 -6.62 6.83 -5.95
CA THR A 345 -6.93 5.97 -4.82
C THR A 345 -5.96 4.81 -4.67
N ASP A 346 -4.82 5.11 -4.04
CA ASP A 346 -3.84 4.10 -3.61
C ASP A 346 -4.11 3.68 -2.16
N LYS A 347 -4.23 2.37 -1.93
CA LYS A 347 -4.42 1.71 -0.62
C LYS A 347 -5.72 2.05 0.11
N LYS A 348 -6.78 2.38 -0.63
CA LYS A 348 -8.14 2.60 -0.10
C LYS A 348 -9.17 2.04 -1.09
N ALA A 349 -10.28 1.54 -0.57
CA ALA A 349 -11.44 1.21 -1.39
C ALA A 349 -12.02 2.49 -2.02
N SER A 350 -12.35 2.45 -3.32
CA SER A 350 -13.00 3.59 -4.00
C SER A 350 -13.82 3.16 -5.20
N GLN A 351 -14.89 3.92 -5.45
CA GLN A 351 -15.74 3.75 -6.63
C GLN A 351 -14.99 4.07 -7.93
N ILE A 352 -14.05 5.02 -7.91
CA ILE A 352 -13.27 5.35 -9.10
C ILE A 352 -12.42 4.16 -9.56
N ASN A 353 -11.85 3.36 -8.66
CA ASN A 353 -11.08 2.18 -9.07
C ASN A 353 -11.97 1.06 -9.64
N VAL A 354 -13.22 0.96 -9.18
CA VAL A 354 -14.22 0.04 -9.76
C VAL A 354 -14.60 0.47 -11.18
N MET A 355 -14.90 1.75 -11.36
CA MET A 355 -15.34 2.32 -12.65
C MET A 355 -14.19 2.51 -13.65
N ARG A 356 -13.02 2.92 -13.16
CA ARG A 356 -11.79 3.23 -13.91
C ARG A 356 -10.64 2.45 -13.29
N THR A 357 -10.44 1.25 -13.81
CA THR A 357 -9.44 0.24 -13.41
C THR A 357 -8.15 0.84 -12.84
N ARG A 358 -7.67 0.25 -11.74
CA ARG A 358 -6.33 0.50 -11.18
C ARG A 358 -5.59 -0.81 -11.00
N GLY A 359 -4.41 -0.94 -11.60
CA GLY A 359 -3.77 -2.23 -11.82
C GLY A 359 -4.40 -2.95 -13.01
N LYS A 360 -4.94 -4.16 -12.79
CA LYS A 360 -5.54 -5.01 -13.80
C LYS A 360 -7.04 -5.13 -13.53
N ARG A 361 -7.83 -5.05 -14.59
CA ARG A 361 -9.23 -5.50 -14.58
C ARG A 361 -9.26 -6.87 -15.21
N VAL A 362 -9.64 -7.87 -14.44
CA VAL A 362 -9.62 -9.26 -14.88
C VAL A 362 -10.93 -9.93 -14.50
N THR A 363 -11.47 -10.73 -15.41
CA THR A 363 -12.66 -11.56 -15.19
C THR A 363 -12.27 -13.02 -15.22
N ALA A 364 -12.80 -13.80 -14.29
CA ALA A 364 -12.75 -15.25 -14.29
C ALA A 364 -14.17 -15.80 -14.31
N GLU A 365 -14.44 -16.79 -15.16
CA GLU A 365 -15.78 -17.34 -15.36
C GLU A 365 -15.76 -18.85 -15.63
N ALA A 366 -16.84 -19.52 -15.24
CA ALA A 366 -17.06 -20.94 -15.48
C ALA A 366 -18.55 -21.27 -15.51
N THR A 367 -18.92 -22.29 -16.30
CA THR A 367 -20.24 -22.92 -16.25
C THR A 367 -20.10 -24.27 -15.56
N ILE A 368 -20.72 -24.41 -14.39
CA ILE A 368 -20.57 -25.56 -13.51
C ILE A 368 -21.79 -26.47 -13.71
N PRO A 369 -21.59 -27.73 -14.13
CA PRO A 369 -22.69 -28.67 -14.31
C PRO A 369 -23.45 -28.90 -13.01
N ARG A 370 -24.79 -29.02 -13.08
CA ARG A 370 -25.63 -29.33 -11.92
C ARG A 370 -25.09 -30.50 -11.11
N ASP A 371 -24.83 -31.62 -11.80
CA ASP A 371 -24.40 -32.86 -11.16
C ASP A 371 -23.10 -32.68 -10.36
N VAL A 372 -22.18 -31.84 -10.84
CA VAL A 372 -20.93 -31.54 -10.13
C VAL A 372 -21.23 -30.81 -8.81
N LEU A 373 -22.13 -29.82 -8.82
CA LEU A 373 -22.53 -29.10 -7.61
C LEU A 373 -23.26 -30.02 -6.61
N VAL A 374 -24.22 -30.81 -7.09
CA VAL A 374 -24.97 -31.74 -6.24
C VAL A 374 -24.05 -32.78 -5.60
N GLN A 375 -23.19 -33.41 -6.40
CA GLN A 375 -22.34 -34.51 -5.93
C GLN A 375 -21.16 -34.05 -5.05
N HIS A 376 -20.54 -32.91 -5.38
CA HIS A 376 -19.30 -32.48 -4.71
C HIS A 376 -19.48 -31.34 -3.73
N MET A 377 -20.53 -30.54 -3.89
CA MET A 377 -20.81 -29.36 -3.06
C MET A 377 -22.13 -29.49 -2.28
N ARG A 378 -22.96 -30.50 -2.58
CA ARG A 378 -24.25 -30.76 -1.92
C ARG A 378 -25.20 -29.56 -1.96
N VAL A 379 -25.22 -28.88 -3.11
CA VAL A 379 -26.03 -27.68 -3.34
C VAL A 379 -26.57 -27.69 -4.77
N GLU A 380 -27.77 -27.16 -4.95
CA GLU A 380 -28.37 -26.97 -6.28
C GLU A 380 -28.01 -25.58 -6.86
N PRO A 381 -27.74 -25.48 -8.18
CA PRO A 381 -27.60 -24.21 -8.91
C PRO A 381 -28.59 -23.11 -8.51
N GLU A 382 -29.89 -23.41 -8.40
CA GLU A 382 -30.94 -22.44 -8.05
C GLU A 382 -30.73 -21.86 -6.66
N SER A 383 -30.27 -22.67 -5.71
CA SER A 383 -29.99 -22.21 -4.35
C SER A 383 -28.82 -21.24 -4.33
N LEU A 384 -27.76 -21.51 -5.10
CA LEU A 384 -26.61 -20.62 -5.23
C LEU A 384 -26.99 -19.30 -5.90
N HIS A 385 -27.75 -19.37 -7.00
CA HIS A 385 -28.21 -18.19 -7.71
C HIS A 385 -29.12 -17.32 -6.84
N TYR A 386 -30.07 -17.92 -6.14
CA TYR A 386 -30.95 -17.20 -5.21
C TYR A 386 -30.17 -16.59 -4.05
N HIS A 387 -29.21 -17.33 -3.47
CA HIS A 387 -28.33 -16.80 -2.43
C HIS A 387 -27.51 -15.61 -2.94
N ALA A 388 -26.96 -15.66 -4.16
CA ALA A 388 -26.22 -14.55 -4.75
C ALA A 388 -27.09 -13.28 -4.87
N GLN A 389 -28.38 -13.41 -5.23
CA GLN A 389 -29.31 -12.27 -5.26
C GLN A 389 -29.53 -11.68 -3.87
N VAL A 390 -29.74 -12.52 -2.85
CA VAL A 390 -29.91 -12.10 -1.45
C VAL A 390 -28.64 -11.41 -0.93
N ALA A 391 -27.47 -11.99 -1.16
CA ALA A 391 -26.19 -11.44 -0.76
C ALA A 391 -25.91 -10.10 -1.45
N ASN A 392 -26.29 -9.95 -2.72
CA ASN A 392 -26.12 -8.70 -3.45
C ASN A 392 -26.95 -7.54 -2.85
N VAL A 393 -28.18 -7.81 -2.39
CA VAL A 393 -28.97 -6.80 -1.64
C VAL A 393 -28.25 -6.42 -0.35
N GLY A 394 -27.68 -7.39 0.36
CA GLY A 394 -26.87 -7.16 1.57
C GLY A 394 -25.64 -6.30 1.30
N ALA A 395 -24.88 -6.60 0.24
CA ALA A 395 -23.69 -5.84 -0.14
C ALA A 395 -24.00 -4.38 -0.50
N MET A 396 -25.11 -4.15 -1.21
CA MET A 396 -25.58 -2.79 -1.51
C MET A 396 -25.98 -2.04 -0.24
N LEU A 397 -26.72 -2.69 0.67
CA LEU A 397 -27.15 -2.09 1.93
C LEU A 397 -25.96 -1.69 2.81
N SER A 398 -24.90 -2.49 2.84
CA SER A 398 -23.70 -2.21 3.64
C SER A 398 -22.72 -1.25 2.95
N GLY A 399 -22.93 -0.91 1.68
CA GLY A 399 -21.97 -0.13 0.88
C GLY A 399 -20.66 -0.89 0.58
N ALA A 400 -20.70 -2.23 0.55
CA ALA A 400 -19.53 -3.04 0.23
C ALA A 400 -19.12 -2.84 -1.24
N ASN A 401 -17.81 -2.82 -1.51
CA ASN A 401 -17.25 -2.77 -2.87
C ASN A 401 -17.10 -4.17 -3.50
N ASN A 402 -17.60 -5.19 -2.83
CA ASN A 402 -17.57 -6.59 -3.25
C ASN A 402 -18.90 -7.25 -2.87
N ASN A 403 -19.60 -7.83 -3.84
CA ASN A 403 -20.84 -8.55 -3.63
C ASN A 403 -20.66 -10.09 -3.59
N GLY A 404 -19.41 -10.56 -3.68
CA GLY A 404 -19.02 -11.94 -3.45
C GLY A 404 -18.89 -12.29 -1.96
N CYS A 405 -18.44 -13.50 -1.69
CA CYS A 405 -18.30 -14.05 -0.35
C CYS A 405 -16.95 -13.69 0.29
N HIS A 406 -15.82 -13.99 -0.36
CA HIS A 406 -14.49 -13.88 0.29
C HIS A 406 -13.27 -13.83 -0.65
N SER A 407 -13.39 -13.38 -1.90
CA SER A 407 -12.24 -13.20 -2.79
C SER A 407 -11.03 -12.49 -2.17
N PRO A 408 -11.18 -11.52 -1.21
CA PRO A 408 -10.03 -10.92 -0.54
C PRO A 408 -9.16 -11.93 0.23
N ASN A 409 -9.71 -13.04 0.73
CA ASN A 409 -8.94 -14.05 1.47
C ASN A 409 -7.89 -14.71 0.57
N GLY A 410 -8.29 -15.20 -0.60
CA GLY A 410 -7.40 -15.85 -1.56
C GLY A 410 -6.41 -14.86 -2.17
N ILE A 411 -6.88 -13.65 -2.49
CA ILE A 411 -6.02 -12.57 -3.01
C ILE A 411 -4.93 -12.24 -1.98
N THR A 412 -5.29 -12.05 -0.71
CA THR A 412 -4.33 -11.75 0.37
C THR A 412 -3.32 -12.89 0.55
N ALA A 413 -3.80 -14.13 0.56
CA ALA A 413 -2.93 -15.29 0.73
C ALA A 413 -1.92 -15.45 -0.43
N MET A 414 -2.37 -15.22 -1.66
CA MET A 414 -1.48 -15.15 -2.82
C MET A 414 -0.53 -13.94 -2.76
N PHE A 415 -1.00 -12.79 -2.29
CA PHE A 415 -0.19 -11.56 -2.21
C PHE A 415 0.99 -11.75 -1.27
N ILE A 416 0.76 -12.30 -0.07
CA ILE A 416 1.82 -12.61 0.89
C ILE A 416 2.77 -13.67 0.31
N ALA A 417 2.23 -14.74 -0.28
CA ALA A 417 3.03 -15.83 -0.85
C ALA A 417 3.91 -15.37 -2.01
N THR A 418 3.44 -14.43 -2.84
CA THR A 418 4.12 -14.03 -4.09
C THR A 418 4.78 -12.65 -4.02
N GLY A 419 4.83 -12.02 -2.84
CA GLY A 419 5.58 -10.79 -2.61
C GLY A 419 4.94 -9.54 -3.21
N GLN A 420 3.61 -9.53 -3.29
CA GLN A 420 2.84 -8.36 -3.68
C GLN A 420 2.75 -7.37 -2.51
N ASP A 421 2.36 -6.12 -2.79
CA ASP A 421 2.05 -5.17 -1.72
C ASP A 421 0.68 -5.51 -1.11
N VAL A 422 0.70 -6.14 0.06
CA VAL A 422 -0.50 -6.63 0.76
C VAL A 422 -1.46 -5.48 1.11
N ALA A 423 -0.99 -4.24 1.25
CA ALA A 423 -1.88 -3.11 1.49
C ALA A 423 -2.78 -2.80 0.27
N ASN A 424 -2.41 -3.24 -0.94
CA ASN A 424 -3.26 -3.12 -2.12
C ASN A 424 -4.46 -4.08 -2.12
N VAL A 425 -4.59 -4.97 -1.14
CA VAL A 425 -5.84 -5.72 -0.91
C VAL A 425 -7.01 -4.77 -0.64
N SER A 426 -6.78 -3.60 -0.05
CA SER A 426 -7.81 -2.56 0.11
C SER A 426 -8.47 -2.13 -1.22
N GLU A 427 -7.79 -2.35 -2.35
CA GLU A 427 -8.28 -2.06 -3.70
C GLU A 427 -8.61 -3.34 -4.48
N SER A 428 -7.75 -4.34 -4.37
CA SER A 428 -7.87 -5.62 -5.06
C SER A 428 -9.00 -6.49 -4.49
N SER A 429 -9.52 -6.13 -3.31
CA SER A 429 -10.71 -6.73 -2.69
C SER A 429 -12.01 -6.39 -3.39
N ALA A 430 -12.04 -5.36 -4.25
CA ALA A 430 -13.24 -5.07 -5.03
C ALA A 430 -13.59 -6.26 -5.94
N GLY A 431 -14.87 -6.62 -5.98
CA GLY A 431 -15.33 -7.82 -6.69
C GLY A 431 -16.75 -7.67 -7.20
N LEU A 432 -16.97 -8.01 -8.46
CA LEU A 432 -18.29 -8.06 -9.07
C LEU A 432 -18.58 -9.50 -9.44
N VAL A 433 -19.28 -10.20 -8.56
CA VAL A 433 -19.76 -11.56 -8.76
C VAL A 433 -21.12 -11.53 -9.45
N TYR A 434 -21.27 -12.35 -10.47
CA TYR A 434 -22.51 -12.55 -11.21
C TYR A 434 -22.78 -14.05 -11.34
N THR A 435 -24.06 -14.42 -11.27
CA THR A 435 -24.51 -15.79 -11.51
C THR A 435 -25.75 -15.79 -12.38
N GLU A 436 -25.90 -16.83 -13.19
CA GLU A 436 -27.13 -17.12 -13.91
C GLU A 436 -27.33 -18.63 -14.07
N ILE A 437 -28.59 -19.04 -14.19
CA ILE A 437 -28.94 -20.42 -14.52
C ILE A 437 -28.93 -20.56 -16.03
N ALA A 438 -28.02 -21.38 -16.55
CA ALA A 438 -27.94 -21.68 -17.97
C ALA A 438 -29.20 -22.47 -18.41
N PRO A 439 -29.57 -22.47 -19.71
CA PRO A 439 -30.76 -23.18 -20.20
C PRO A 439 -30.82 -24.68 -19.85
N GLY A 440 -29.68 -25.34 -19.64
CA GLY A 440 -29.58 -26.75 -19.22
C GLY A 440 -29.73 -26.99 -17.71
N GLY A 441 -29.92 -25.93 -16.91
CA GLY A 441 -29.98 -26.01 -15.45
C GLY A 441 -28.62 -25.96 -14.75
N ASP A 442 -27.54 -25.74 -15.49
CA ASP A 442 -26.19 -25.53 -14.95
C ASP A 442 -26.03 -24.10 -14.40
N LEU A 443 -25.01 -23.88 -13.56
CA LEU A 443 -24.71 -22.57 -13.00
C LEU A 443 -23.57 -21.90 -13.77
N TYR A 444 -23.85 -20.80 -14.47
CA TYR A 444 -22.78 -19.88 -14.86
C TYR A 444 -22.44 -18.96 -13.68
N ILE A 445 -21.15 -18.82 -13.39
CA ILE A 445 -20.63 -17.93 -12.36
C ILE A 445 -19.39 -17.19 -12.88
N ALA A 446 -19.32 -15.90 -12.60
CA ALA A 446 -18.18 -15.07 -12.92
C ALA A 446 -17.83 -14.13 -11.77
N ILE A 447 -16.54 -13.80 -11.66
CA ILE A 447 -16.04 -12.69 -10.84
C ILE A 447 -15.19 -11.76 -11.70
N THR A 448 -15.54 -10.48 -11.69
CA THR A 448 -14.66 -9.42 -12.20
C THR A 448 -13.98 -8.72 -11.03
N ILE A 449 -12.65 -8.72 -11.02
CA ILE A 449 -11.84 -7.92 -10.11
C ILE A 449 -11.43 -6.65 -10.88
N PRO A 450 -12.02 -5.47 -10.58
CA PRO A 450 -11.82 -4.28 -11.40
C PRO A 450 -10.49 -3.58 -11.14
N SER A 451 -9.85 -3.85 -10.01
CA SER A 451 -8.66 -3.14 -9.55
C SER A 451 -7.62 -4.04 -8.90
N LEU A 452 -7.23 -5.12 -9.58
CA LEU A 452 -6.23 -6.07 -9.12
C LEU A 452 -4.81 -5.52 -9.32
N ILE A 453 -4.08 -5.29 -8.24
CA ILE A 453 -2.71 -4.78 -8.31
C ILE A 453 -1.73 -5.92 -8.06
N VAL A 454 -1.10 -6.38 -9.12
CA VAL A 454 -0.10 -7.45 -9.08
C VAL A 454 1.15 -7.07 -9.87
N ALA A 455 2.27 -7.67 -9.48
CA ALA A 455 3.58 -7.53 -10.08
C ALA A 455 4.26 -8.90 -10.19
N THR A 456 5.13 -9.00 -11.18
CA THR A 456 6.04 -10.14 -11.36
C THR A 456 7.50 -9.71 -11.38
N TYR A 457 7.73 -8.40 -11.16
CA TYR A 457 9.02 -7.76 -11.07
C TYR A 457 8.97 -6.55 -10.12
N GLY A 458 10.00 -6.41 -9.28
CA GLY A 458 10.17 -5.30 -8.34
C GLY A 458 9.39 -5.47 -7.02
N GLY A 459 9.70 -4.64 -6.03
CA GLY A 459 9.10 -4.76 -4.70
C GLY A 459 9.45 -6.09 -4.04
N GLY A 460 8.47 -6.72 -3.39
CA GLY A 460 8.66 -7.99 -2.67
C GLY A 460 8.83 -9.22 -3.56
N THR A 461 8.61 -9.12 -4.87
CA THR A 461 8.61 -10.28 -5.79
C THR A 461 9.97 -10.97 -5.88
N GLY A 462 11.05 -10.26 -5.54
CA GLY A 462 12.43 -10.76 -5.56
C GLY A 462 12.91 -11.35 -4.23
N LEU A 463 12.11 -11.25 -3.16
CA LEU A 463 12.46 -11.86 -1.87
C LEU A 463 12.48 -13.38 -1.99
N PRO A 464 13.35 -14.09 -1.26
CA PRO A 464 13.65 -15.51 -1.54
C PRO A 464 12.41 -16.42 -1.62
N THR A 465 11.60 -16.45 -0.57
CA THR A 465 10.39 -17.30 -0.53
C THR A 465 9.33 -16.86 -1.55
N GLN A 466 9.18 -15.55 -1.73
CA GLN A 466 8.20 -14.97 -2.64
C GLN A 466 8.53 -15.29 -4.11
N ARG A 467 9.83 -15.26 -4.44
CA ARG A 467 10.33 -15.64 -5.75
C ARG A 467 10.08 -17.11 -6.04
N GLU A 468 10.36 -18.02 -5.10
CA GLU A 468 10.07 -19.45 -5.25
C GLU A 468 8.58 -19.69 -5.57
N CYS A 469 7.69 -18.99 -4.85
CA CYS A 469 6.24 -19.07 -5.10
C CYS A 469 5.84 -18.55 -6.49
N LEU A 470 6.45 -17.45 -6.96
CA LEU A 470 6.23 -16.95 -8.32
C LEU A 470 6.81 -17.87 -9.39
N GLU A 471 7.96 -18.51 -9.14
CA GLU A 471 8.57 -19.49 -10.04
C GLU A 471 7.73 -20.77 -10.12
N MET A 472 7.13 -21.22 -9.01
CA MET A 472 6.17 -22.33 -8.97
C MET A 472 4.95 -22.07 -9.87
N LEU A 473 4.45 -20.84 -9.88
CA LEU A 473 3.36 -20.40 -10.77
C LEU A 473 3.83 -20.15 -12.23
N GLY A 474 5.13 -20.23 -12.50
CA GLY A 474 5.72 -19.80 -13.77
C GLY A 474 5.46 -18.33 -14.08
N CYS A 475 5.37 -17.49 -13.05
CA CYS A 475 4.99 -16.08 -13.10
C CYS A 475 6.14 -15.12 -12.73
N TYR A 476 7.33 -15.58 -12.34
CA TYR A 476 8.45 -14.66 -12.04
C TYR A 476 9.09 -14.04 -13.31
N GLY A 477 9.23 -12.71 -13.35
CA GLY A 477 9.97 -11.97 -14.39
C GLY A 477 9.10 -11.26 -15.42
N LYS A 478 9.73 -10.84 -16.54
CA LYS A 478 9.09 -10.05 -17.61
C LYS A 478 8.04 -10.86 -18.39
N GLY A 479 7.00 -10.17 -18.88
CA GLY A 479 5.93 -10.70 -19.72
C GLY A 479 4.92 -11.59 -18.99
N LYS A 480 4.87 -11.55 -17.65
CA LYS A 480 4.15 -12.53 -16.84
C LYS A 480 3.10 -11.93 -15.92
N VAL A 481 3.01 -10.60 -15.79
CA VAL A 481 2.05 -9.98 -14.86
C VAL A 481 0.59 -10.28 -15.20
N ARG A 482 0.25 -10.38 -16.49
CA ARG A 482 -1.11 -10.71 -16.92
C ARG A 482 -1.47 -12.18 -16.69
N LYS A 483 -0.49 -13.07 -16.88
CA LYS A 483 -0.61 -14.49 -16.48
C LYS A 483 -0.90 -14.61 -14.99
N LEU A 484 -0.17 -13.87 -14.15
CA LEU A 484 -0.44 -13.85 -12.71
C LEU A 484 -1.84 -13.31 -12.39
N ALA A 485 -2.28 -12.24 -13.06
CA ALA A 485 -3.61 -11.67 -12.87
C ALA A 485 -4.73 -12.67 -13.18
N GLU A 486 -4.61 -13.42 -14.28
CA GLU A 486 -5.54 -14.48 -14.66
C GLU A 486 -5.59 -15.60 -13.62
N ILE A 487 -4.43 -16.08 -13.16
CA ILE A 487 -4.36 -17.13 -12.13
C ILE A 487 -5.00 -16.64 -10.81
N VAL A 488 -4.72 -15.41 -10.37
CA VAL A 488 -5.34 -14.84 -9.16
C VAL A 488 -6.86 -14.77 -9.30
N ALA A 489 -7.38 -14.36 -10.47
CA ALA A 489 -8.82 -14.31 -10.70
C ALA A 489 -9.46 -15.71 -10.69
N ALA A 490 -8.80 -16.72 -11.28
CA ALA A 490 -9.28 -18.10 -11.24
C ALA A 490 -9.33 -18.66 -9.81
N VAL A 491 -8.31 -18.37 -9.00
CA VAL A 491 -8.26 -18.75 -7.59
C VAL A 491 -9.35 -18.03 -6.79
N ALA A 492 -9.58 -16.73 -7.05
CA ALA A 492 -10.67 -15.99 -6.43
C ALA A 492 -12.03 -16.65 -6.73
N LEU A 493 -12.32 -17.00 -7.99
CA LEU A 493 -13.55 -17.70 -8.38
C LEU A 493 -13.70 -19.05 -7.66
N ALA A 494 -12.61 -19.80 -7.51
CA ALA A 494 -12.60 -21.06 -6.76
C ALA A 494 -13.01 -20.86 -5.30
N GLY A 495 -12.48 -19.82 -4.65
CA GLY A 495 -12.89 -19.42 -3.32
C GLY A 495 -14.38 -19.13 -3.26
N GLU A 496 -14.86 -18.27 -4.15
CA GLU A 496 -16.26 -17.84 -4.22
C GLU A 496 -17.23 -19.01 -4.30
N ILE A 497 -17.06 -19.93 -5.27
CA ILE A 497 -17.97 -21.07 -5.42
C ILE A 497 -17.94 -21.99 -4.20
N SER A 498 -16.76 -22.23 -3.62
CA SER A 498 -16.63 -23.10 -2.46
C SER A 498 -17.32 -22.52 -1.24
N LEU A 499 -17.15 -21.23 -0.95
CA LEU A 499 -17.80 -20.63 0.21
C LEU A 499 -19.30 -20.45 -0.01
N ALA A 500 -19.73 -20.01 -1.19
CA ALA A 500 -21.14 -19.87 -1.54
C ALA A 500 -21.89 -21.20 -1.36
N ALA A 501 -21.28 -22.32 -1.79
CA ALA A 501 -21.82 -23.65 -1.57
C ALA A 501 -21.94 -24.03 -0.10
N ALA A 502 -20.90 -23.80 0.71
CA ALA A 502 -20.92 -24.13 2.13
C ALA A 502 -21.98 -23.34 2.92
N ILE A 503 -22.22 -22.08 2.56
CA ILE A 503 -23.26 -21.25 3.16
C ILE A 503 -24.64 -21.77 2.74
N SER A 504 -24.82 -22.04 1.45
CA SER A 504 -26.11 -22.42 0.87
C SER A 504 -26.55 -23.84 1.26
N SER A 505 -25.61 -24.75 1.54
CA SER A 505 -25.90 -26.10 2.05
C SER A 505 -26.12 -26.16 3.57
N LEU A 506 -25.96 -25.03 4.29
CA LEU A 506 -25.96 -24.94 5.76
C LEU A 506 -24.86 -25.74 6.47
N ASP A 507 -23.83 -26.22 5.74
CA ASP A 507 -22.71 -26.99 6.30
C ASP A 507 -21.67 -26.10 7.03
N TRP A 508 -21.83 -24.78 6.99
CA TRP A 508 -20.84 -23.78 7.42
C TRP A 508 -20.36 -23.92 8.88
N VAL A 509 -21.24 -24.27 9.83
CA VAL A 509 -20.91 -24.32 11.26
C VAL A 509 -19.98 -25.50 11.60
N SER A 510 -20.10 -26.63 10.91
CA SER A 510 -19.36 -27.87 11.25
C SER A 510 -17.89 -27.86 10.79
N SER A 511 -17.56 -27.09 9.75
CA SER A 511 -16.22 -27.08 9.14
C SER A 511 -15.24 -26.16 9.87
N HIS A 512 -15.71 -25.02 10.40
CA HIS A 512 -14.88 -24.12 11.20
C HIS A 512 -14.51 -24.73 12.56
N GLU A 513 -15.42 -25.48 13.19
CA GLU A 513 -15.12 -26.16 14.47
C GLU A 513 -14.08 -27.29 14.31
N LYS A 514 -14.07 -28.00 13.18
CA LYS A 514 -13.16 -29.14 12.96
C LYS A 514 -11.72 -28.73 12.64
N TYR A 515 -11.51 -27.55 12.06
CA TYR A 515 -10.22 -27.13 11.50
C TYR A 515 -9.76 -25.72 11.90
N GLY A 516 -10.64 -24.90 12.47
CA GLY A 516 -10.38 -23.49 12.84
C GLY A 516 -10.38 -23.22 14.35
N GLY A 517 -10.77 -24.20 15.19
CA GLY A 517 -10.60 -24.10 16.64
C GLY A 517 -9.14 -24.28 17.08
N PRO A 518 -8.72 -23.72 18.23
CA PRO A 518 -7.43 -24.09 18.81
C PRO A 518 -7.40 -25.61 18.97
N ALA A 519 -6.32 -26.26 18.55
CA ALA A 519 -6.12 -27.68 18.83
C ALA A 519 -6.29 -27.88 20.33
N THR A 520 -7.39 -28.50 20.77
CA THR A 520 -7.61 -28.82 22.17
C THR A 520 -6.44 -29.70 22.59
N GLY A 521 -5.61 -29.15 23.48
CA GLY A 521 -4.32 -29.69 23.86
C GLY A 521 -4.38 -31.19 24.13
N GLY A 522 -3.42 -31.91 23.55
CA GLY A 522 -3.12 -33.26 23.97
C GLY A 522 -2.87 -33.25 25.46
N ALA A 523 -3.78 -33.86 26.21
CA ALA A 523 -3.59 -34.12 27.62
C ALA A 523 -2.27 -34.90 27.79
N HIS A 524 -1.37 -34.35 28.60
CA HIS A 524 -0.21 -35.07 29.12
C HIS A 524 -0.68 -36.36 29.81
N ALA A 525 -0.60 -37.49 29.10
CA ALA A 525 -0.79 -38.80 29.67
C ALA A 525 0.53 -39.28 30.27
N ASN A 526 0.65 -39.11 31.59
CA ASN A 526 1.71 -39.65 32.41
C ASN A 526 1.64 -41.19 32.37
N ALA A 527 2.76 -41.85 32.02
CA ALA A 527 2.83 -43.30 31.92
C ALA A 527 2.91 -43.95 33.32
N GLY A 528 1.97 -44.86 33.60
CA GLY A 528 1.97 -45.74 34.78
C GLY A 528 1.12 -47.00 34.52
N PRO A 529 1.42 -48.18 35.10
CA PRO A 529 1.23 -49.44 34.38
C PRO A 529 -0.10 -50.18 34.63
N ARG A 530 -0.61 -50.76 33.53
CA ARG A 530 -1.47 -51.96 33.33
C ARG A 530 -2.32 -52.51 34.49
N ARG A 531 -3.65 -52.66 34.27
CA ARG A 531 -4.46 -53.86 34.59
C ARG A 531 -5.74 -54.00 33.73
N GLY A 532 -5.92 -55.17 33.10
CA GLY A 532 -7.19 -55.93 32.97
C GLY A 532 -8.25 -55.53 31.92
N PRO A 533 -8.85 -56.48 31.16
CA PRO A 533 -9.86 -56.20 30.13
C PRO A 533 -11.29 -56.27 30.69
N GLY A 534 -12.17 -55.39 30.22
CA GLY A 534 -13.57 -55.35 30.64
C GLY A 534 -14.49 -54.79 29.56
N THR A 535 -15.39 -55.65 29.11
CA THR A 535 -16.50 -55.49 28.18
C THR A 535 -17.50 -54.38 28.54
N GLY A 536 -18.23 -53.85 27.54
CA GLY A 536 -19.62 -53.46 27.76
C GLY A 536 -20.03 -52.05 27.35
N GLU A 537 -20.71 -51.98 26.21
CA GLU A 537 -21.93 -51.20 25.94
C GLU A 537 -21.99 -49.70 26.26
N SER A 538 -22.12 -48.96 25.16
CA SER A 538 -22.61 -47.59 25.08
C SER A 538 -24.02 -47.41 25.66
N ARG A 539 -24.17 -46.55 26.67
CA ARG A 539 -25.41 -45.80 26.95
C ARG A 539 -25.05 -44.36 27.32
N TYR A 540 -25.13 -43.45 26.36
CA TYR A 540 -25.13 -42.02 26.64
C TYR A 540 -26.54 -41.57 27.05
N ARG A 541 -26.67 -41.15 28.32
CA ARG A 541 -27.79 -40.35 28.82
C ARG A 541 -27.51 -38.88 28.52
N PHE A 542 -28.55 -38.19 28.04
CA PHE A 542 -28.63 -36.74 27.96
C PHE A 542 -28.41 -36.10 29.35
N ALA A 543 -27.56 -35.07 29.39
CA ALA A 543 -27.59 -34.04 30.42
C ALA A 543 -27.56 -32.67 29.73
N ALA A 544 -28.72 -32.02 29.76
CA ALA A 544 -28.86 -30.61 29.44
C ALA A 544 -28.24 -29.76 30.56
N GLY A 545 -27.50 -28.72 30.20
CA GLY A 545 -27.06 -27.71 31.16
C GLY A 545 -25.80 -26.99 30.73
N GLY A 546 -25.96 -25.82 30.09
CA GLY A 546 -24.85 -24.94 29.80
C GLY A 546 -25.19 -23.87 28.78
N ARG A 547 -25.84 -22.79 29.22
CA ARG A 547 -25.95 -21.54 28.44
C ARG A 547 -24.54 -20.98 28.23
N ALA A 548 -24.08 -20.92 26.99
CA ALA A 548 -22.95 -20.08 26.58
C ALA A 548 -23.46 -19.07 25.54
N GLY A 549 -23.22 -17.79 25.82
CA GLY A 549 -23.73 -16.65 25.07
C GLY A 549 -23.17 -16.57 23.65
N PHE A 550 -24.06 -16.23 22.74
CA PHE A 550 -23.77 -15.76 21.40
C PHE A 550 -23.07 -14.39 21.44
N GLY A 551 -22.08 -14.19 20.56
CA GLY A 551 -21.46 -12.91 20.32
C GLY A 551 -20.23 -13.03 19.42
N ALA A 552 -20.42 -13.28 18.13
CA ALA A 552 -19.38 -13.06 17.13
C ALA A 552 -19.23 -11.53 16.95
N LEU A 553 -18.04 -11.02 17.28
CA LEU A 553 -17.66 -9.63 17.10
C LEU A 553 -17.56 -9.29 15.61
N ILE A 554 -18.49 -8.46 15.14
CA ILE A 554 -18.33 -7.61 13.97
C ILE A 554 -17.57 -6.37 14.45
N PHE A 555 -16.35 -6.16 13.96
CA PHE A 555 -15.64 -4.89 14.15
C PHE A 555 -16.34 -3.80 13.31
N SER A 556 -17.23 -3.06 13.95
CA SER A 556 -17.62 -1.71 13.54
C SER A 556 -16.64 -0.73 14.19
N THR A 557 -15.97 0.05 13.37
CA THR A 557 -15.14 1.18 13.76
C THR A 557 -15.99 2.21 14.51
N SER A 558 -15.82 2.31 15.83
CA SER A 558 -16.30 3.45 16.62
C SER A 558 -15.08 4.28 17.03
N PHE A 559 -15.03 5.51 16.52
CA PHE A 559 -14.19 6.59 17.05
C PHE A 559 -14.66 6.90 18.47
N GLU A 560 -13.86 6.59 19.49
CA GLU A 560 -14.02 7.20 20.81
C GLU A 560 -12.92 8.25 21.00
N SER A 561 -13.31 9.51 20.81
CA SER A 561 -12.56 10.66 21.29
C SER A 561 -12.74 10.77 22.80
N SER A 562 -11.63 10.71 23.53
CA SER A 562 -11.53 11.03 24.95
C SER A 562 -12.07 12.43 25.25
N SER A 563 -13.17 12.51 25.99
CA SER A 563 -13.51 13.69 26.79
C SER A 563 -14.18 13.26 28.10
N THR A 564 -13.80 13.97 29.15
CA THR A 564 -13.91 13.62 30.57
C THR A 564 -15.33 13.72 31.12
N ARG A 565 -15.59 12.92 32.17
CA ARG A 565 -16.78 12.97 33.03
C ARG A 565 -17.01 14.39 33.56
N GLU A 566 -17.98 15.09 32.99
CA GLU A 566 -18.83 16.13 33.63
C GLU A 566 -19.75 16.69 32.54
N GLU A 567 -20.92 16.09 32.32
CA GLU A 567 -22.12 16.68 31.67
C GLU A 567 -23.14 15.58 31.33
N ARG A 568 -23.82 15.04 32.35
CA ARG A 568 -25.07 14.26 32.18
C ARG A 568 -26.11 14.73 33.19
N VAL A 569 -26.68 15.92 32.94
CA VAL A 569 -27.98 16.35 33.47
C VAL A 569 -28.65 17.19 32.36
N ALA A 570 -29.95 16.97 32.16
CA ALA A 570 -30.82 17.45 31.07
C ALA A 570 -30.56 16.71 29.75
N ILE A 571 -31.47 15.86 29.26
CA ILE A 571 -32.79 16.22 28.71
C ILE A 571 -33.70 14.99 28.86
N SER A 572 -34.72 15.09 29.71
CA SER A 572 -35.84 14.15 29.82
C SER A 572 -37.13 14.97 29.92
N SER A 573 -37.51 15.59 28.82
CA SER A 573 -38.85 16.16 28.62
C SER A 573 -39.00 16.43 27.13
N LEU A 574 -40.17 16.07 26.58
CA LEU A 574 -40.54 16.07 25.16
C LEU A 574 -40.23 14.75 24.46
N LEU A 575 -41.12 13.78 24.64
CA LEU A 575 -41.97 13.27 23.55
C LEU A 575 -43.05 12.39 24.19
N GLY A 576 -44.22 13.00 24.36
CA GLY A 576 -45.41 12.35 24.90
C GLY A 576 -45.99 11.33 23.92
N THR A 577 -46.49 10.24 24.50
CA THR A 577 -47.39 9.28 23.87
C THR A 577 -48.76 9.91 23.61
N PRO A 578 -49.52 9.39 22.62
CA PRO A 578 -50.97 9.38 22.75
C PRO A 578 -51.57 7.99 22.58
N SER A 579 -52.60 7.77 23.39
CA SER A 579 -53.47 6.61 23.51
C SER A 579 -54.51 6.48 22.37
N ARG A 580 -54.97 5.26 22.13
CA ARG A 580 -56.17 4.91 21.35
C ARG A 580 -57.46 5.47 21.96
N ALA A 581 -58.39 5.97 21.13
CA ALA A 581 -59.80 5.52 21.06
C ALA A 581 -60.67 6.31 20.04
N SER A 582 -61.34 5.56 19.16
CA SER A 582 -62.68 5.67 18.53
C SER A 582 -63.25 6.97 17.91
N ALA A 583 -63.60 6.82 16.62
CA ALA A 583 -64.95 6.95 16.01
C ALA A 583 -65.58 8.32 15.63
N ALA A 584 -66.08 8.30 14.39
CA ALA A 584 -67.34 8.87 13.84
C ALA A 584 -67.36 10.26 13.16
N ALA A 585 -67.93 10.24 11.95
CA ALA A 585 -68.59 11.29 11.15
C ALA A 585 -67.74 12.54 10.80
N THR A 586 -67.69 13.05 9.57
CA THR A 586 -68.68 13.12 8.48
C THR A 586 -67.93 13.37 7.17
#